data_AF-A0A9R0I4V1-F1
#
_entry.id   AF-A0A9R0I4V1-F1
#
_cell.length_a   1.000
_cell.length_b   1.000
_cell.length_c   1.000
_cell.angle_alpha   90.00
_cell.angle_beta   90.00
_cell.angle_gamma   90.00
#
_symmetry.space_group_name_H-M   'P 1'
#
loop_
_entity.id
_entity.type
_entity.pdbx_description
1 polymer ?
#
loop_
_entity_poly.entity_id
_entity_poly.type
_entity_poly.pdbx_seq_one_letter_code
_entity_poly.pdbx_strand_id
1 'polypeptide(L)'
;MWEMKLGIILLGMEGISVGTNTLSKAAMAKGMSNYIFTTYTHALALFFLLPLAFFLHRKTRPPVIGWSIILRLFLLGILSCGCSIFLFVGIRYSSPTLASAMNNLSPAFTFIIAIIFRMEMVNLSAQSNIFKLIGTIVSISGAFIVTFYQGLPIILFPSPNKTYLHSLLDIQPNWTVGGLLLATSSIFFSLTYIAKTWIARDFNSEVLITLISCCIFETIVAAMVTLIAENDASVWTPTLDIELISILFGAIDVAIVNTVNTWACRVKGPVFVAMFKPLQMIIAVIMGVSFLGDVLHVGSVIGGLIIALGFYTVMKGKAEEEIHKGIDENRLINSAEEETGSHKVPMLQNRDIDA
;
A
#
# COMPACT_ATOMS: atom_id res chain seq x y z
N MET A 1 -14.67 -15.78 4.74
CA MET A 1 -13.30 -16.39 4.78
C MET A 1 -12.31 -15.70 3.83
N TRP A 2 -12.69 -15.34 2.60
CA TRP A 2 -11.79 -14.68 1.63
C TRP A 2 -11.30 -13.29 2.10
N GLU A 3 -12.19 -12.44 2.63
CA GLU A 3 -11.82 -11.12 3.18
C GLU A 3 -10.80 -11.18 4.31
N MET A 4 -10.98 -12.12 5.23
CA MET A 4 -10.06 -12.30 6.35
C MET A 4 -8.67 -12.72 5.86
N LYS A 5 -8.61 -13.60 4.83
CA LYS A 5 -7.34 -13.97 4.18
C LYS A 5 -6.69 -12.77 3.51
N LEU A 6 -7.47 -11.94 2.79
CA LEU A 6 -6.97 -10.73 2.16
C LEU A 6 -6.41 -9.74 3.19
N GLY A 7 -7.12 -9.51 4.30
CA GLY A 7 -6.67 -8.64 5.37
C GLY A 7 -5.37 -9.10 6.03
N ILE A 8 -5.22 -10.42 6.26
CA ILE A 8 -3.97 -11.00 6.78
C ILE A 8 -2.82 -10.82 5.79
N ILE A 9 -3.06 -11.04 4.50
CA ILE A 9 -2.06 -10.83 3.45
C ILE A 9 -1.60 -9.36 3.44
N LEU A 10 -2.55 -8.41 3.42
CA LEU A 10 -2.23 -6.98 3.42
C LEU A 10 -1.49 -6.54 4.69
N LEU A 11 -1.85 -7.07 5.85
CA LEU A 11 -1.12 -6.83 7.10
C LEU A 11 0.32 -7.37 7.02
N GLY A 12 0.51 -8.57 6.47
CA GLY A 12 1.83 -9.14 6.23
C GLY A 12 2.68 -8.27 5.29
N MET A 13 2.05 -7.67 4.27
CA MET A 13 2.75 -6.76 3.35
C MET A 13 3.26 -5.51 4.07
N GLU A 14 2.48 -4.91 4.97
CA GLU A 14 2.95 -3.75 5.74
C GLU A 14 4.14 -4.12 6.64
N GLY A 15 4.17 -5.34 7.18
CA GLY A 15 5.31 -5.84 7.95
C GLY A 15 6.59 -5.97 7.11
N ILE A 16 6.49 -6.49 5.89
CA ILE A 16 7.62 -6.57 4.95
C ILE A 16 8.11 -5.15 4.62
N SER A 17 7.20 -4.21 4.35
CA SER A 17 7.57 -2.82 4.05
C SER A 17 8.24 -2.10 5.22
N VAL A 18 7.82 -2.34 6.47
CA VAL A 18 8.54 -1.82 7.67
C VAL A 18 9.94 -2.40 7.76
N GLY A 19 10.09 -3.70 7.52
CA GLY A 19 11.38 -4.38 7.48
C GLY A 19 12.32 -3.74 6.45
N THR A 20 11.81 -3.50 5.23
CA THR A 20 12.56 -2.86 4.14
C THR A 20 13.01 -1.46 4.51
N ASN A 21 12.11 -0.64 5.04
CA ASN A 21 12.44 0.73 5.48
C ASN A 21 13.53 0.75 6.58
N THR A 22 13.50 -0.24 7.48
CA THR A 22 14.48 -0.37 8.56
C THR A 22 15.84 -0.78 8.03
N LEU A 23 15.89 -1.82 7.19
CA LEU A 23 17.11 -2.30 6.55
C LEU A 23 17.72 -1.23 5.63
N SER A 24 16.91 -0.50 4.87
CA SER A 24 17.37 0.58 4.01
C SER A 24 17.99 1.71 4.82
N LYS A 25 17.40 2.08 5.98
CA LYS A 25 17.98 3.08 6.88
C LYS A 25 19.33 2.61 7.44
N ALA A 26 19.42 1.34 7.85
CA ALA A 26 20.66 0.78 8.39
C ALA A 26 21.78 0.76 7.33
N ALA A 27 21.45 0.46 6.07
CA ALA A 27 22.40 0.55 4.96
C ALA A 27 22.82 2.00 4.67
N MET A 28 21.88 2.94 4.64
CA MET A 28 22.18 4.38 4.45
C MET A 28 23.06 4.95 5.56
N ALA A 29 22.90 4.46 6.80
CA ALA A 29 23.75 4.86 7.93
C ALA A 29 25.22 4.41 7.76
N LYS A 30 25.48 3.37 6.96
CA LYS A 30 26.84 2.94 6.58
C LYS A 30 27.39 3.65 5.34
N GLY A 31 26.65 4.59 4.75
CA GLY A 31 27.09 5.38 3.60
C GLY A 31 26.44 4.99 2.27
N MET A 32 25.53 4.00 2.24
CA MET A 32 24.84 3.61 1.02
C MET A 32 23.95 4.76 0.49
N SER A 33 24.07 5.07 -0.81
CA SER A 33 23.17 6.02 -1.45
C SER A 33 21.75 5.47 -1.57
N ASN A 34 20.78 6.30 -1.19
CA ASN A 34 19.34 6.02 -1.36
C ASN A 34 18.95 5.86 -2.84
N TYR A 35 19.64 6.52 -3.78
CA TYR A 35 19.36 6.43 -5.21
C TYR A 35 19.80 5.07 -5.78
N ILE A 36 21.00 4.62 -5.37
CA ILE A 36 21.52 3.30 -5.71
C ILE A 36 20.69 2.19 -5.09
N PHE A 37 20.29 2.33 -3.82
CA PHE A 37 19.37 1.40 -3.17
C PHE A 37 18.08 1.24 -3.96
N THR A 38 17.47 2.36 -4.38
CA THR A 38 16.25 2.35 -5.18
C THR A 38 16.49 1.66 -6.53
N THR A 39 17.55 2.02 -7.24
CA THR A 39 17.86 1.45 -8.56
C THR A 39 18.09 -0.06 -8.48
N TYR A 40 18.91 -0.54 -7.53
CA TYR A 40 19.21 -1.97 -7.43
C TYR A 40 18.06 -2.81 -6.91
N THR A 41 17.23 -2.31 -5.99
CA THR A 41 16.08 -3.08 -5.49
C THR A 41 15.07 -3.35 -6.61
N HIS A 42 14.76 -2.34 -7.43
CA HIS A 42 13.86 -2.49 -8.58
C HIS A 42 14.48 -3.30 -9.72
N ALA A 43 15.78 -3.12 -9.98
CA ALA A 43 16.51 -3.92 -10.97
C ALA A 43 16.57 -5.39 -10.56
N LEU A 44 16.80 -5.68 -9.28
CA LEU A 44 16.86 -7.05 -8.77
C LEU A 44 15.47 -7.69 -8.71
N ALA A 45 14.43 -6.92 -8.40
CA ALA A 45 13.04 -7.38 -8.42
C ALA A 45 12.62 -7.89 -9.82
N LEU A 46 13.18 -7.32 -10.90
CA LEU A 46 12.99 -7.81 -12.26
C LEU A 46 13.36 -9.30 -12.38
N PHE A 47 14.48 -9.73 -11.79
CA PHE A 47 14.93 -11.13 -11.85
C PHE A 47 14.04 -12.07 -11.05
N PHE A 48 13.34 -11.59 -10.03
CA PHE A 48 12.36 -12.40 -9.29
C PHE A 48 11.01 -12.49 -10.00
N LEU A 49 10.54 -11.38 -10.57
CA LEU A 49 9.23 -11.31 -11.23
C LEU A 49 9.23 -11.87 -12.65
N LEU A 50 10.33 -11.76 -13.39
CA LEU A 50 10.41 -12.20 -14.79
C LEU A 50 10.14 -13.71 -14.95
N PRO A 51 10.75 -14.63 -14.14
CA PRO A 51 10.43 -16.04 -14.20
C PRO A 51 8.96 -16.31 -13.88
N LEU A 52 8.42 -15.66 -12.84
CA LEU A 52 7.01 -15.81 -12.45
C LEU A 52 6.07 -15.38 -13.58
N ALA A 53 6.35 -14.24 -14.22
CA ALA A 53 5.59 -13.74 -15.35
C ALA A 53 5.62 -14.72 -16.53
N PHE A 54 6.80 -15.27 -16.84
CA PHE A 54 6.98 -16.29 -17.88
C PHE A 54 6.17 -17.54 -17.59
N PHE A 55 6.24 -18.11 -16.38
CA PHE A 55 5.51 -19.32 -16.03
C PHE A 55 3.99 -19.13 -16.03
N LEU A 56 3.49 -17.99 -15.56
CA LEU A 56 2.05 -17.69 -15.53
C LEU A 56 1.46 -17.51 -16.94
N HIS A 57 2.17 -16.82 -17.84
CA HIS A 57 1.72 -16.57 -19.21
C HIS A 57 2.18 -17.63 -20.22
N ARG A 58 2.88 -18.68 -19.77
CA ARG A 58 3.22 -19.80 -20.64
C ARG A 58 1.98 -20.58 -21.09
N LYS A 59 0.94 -20.64 -20.26
CA LYS A 59 -0.29 -21.42 -20.50
C LYS A 59 -1.49 -20.57 -20.93
N THR A 60 -1.40 -19.25 -20.83
CA THR A 60 -2.46 -18.30 -21.17
C THR A 60 -1.92 -17.30 -22.18
N ARG A 61 -2.73 -16.89 -23.17
CA ARG A 61 -2.28 -15.84 -24.10
C ARG A 61 -2.04 -14.55 -23.31
N PRO A 62 -0.84 -13.93 -23.38
CA PRO A 62 -0.62 -12.67 -22.72
C PRO A 62 -1.57 -11.62 -23.31
N PRO A 63 -2.13 -10.74 -22.46
CA PRO A 63 -2.98 -9.65 -22.93
C PRO A 63 -2.21 -8.77 -23.92
N VAL A 64 -2.88 -8.30 -24.97
CA VAL A 64 -2.26 -7.48 -26.01
C VAL A 64 -1.86 -6.14 -25.39
N ILE A 65 -0.55 -5.86 -25.38
CA ILE A 65 -0.01 -4.61 -24.86
C ILE A 65 -0.03 -3.57 -26.00
N GLY A 66 -1.10 -2.78 -26.07
CA GLY A 66 -1.18 -1.64 -26.98
C GLY A 66 -0.35 -0.45 -26.52
N TRP A 67 -0.03 0.47 -27.43
CA TRP A 67 0.74 1.69 -27.14
C TRP A 67 0.18 2.52 -25.98
N SER A 68 -1.16 2.65 -25.90
CA SER A 68 -1.82 3.34 -24.79
C SER A 68 -1.49 2.70 -23.43
N ILE A 69 -1.47 1.36 -23.35
CA ILE A 69 -1.15 0.65 -22.10
C ILE A 69 0.32 0.87 -21.73
N ILE A 70 1.23 0.82 -22.70
CA ILE A 70 2.67 1.10 -22.47
C ILE A 70 2.85 2.49 -21.88
N LEU A 71 2.20 3.53 -22.44
CA LEU A 71 2.27 4.88 -21.92
C LEU A 71 1.73 4.98 -20.48
N ARG A 72 0.61 4.32 -20.17
CA ARG A 72 0.06 4.29 -18.81
C ARG A 72 1.01 3.61 -17.82
N LEU A 73 1.63 2.50 -18.23
CA LEU A 73 2.63 1.78 -17.42
C LEU A 73 3.91 2.59 -17.23
N PHE A 74 4.34 3.34 -18.24
CA PHE A 74 5.46 4.26 -18.15
C PHE A 74 5.20 5.40 -17.17
N LEU A 75 4.02 6.04 -17.26
CA LEU A 75 3.60 7.07 -16.31
C LEU A 75 3.50 6.52 -14.88
N LEU A 76 3.00 5.28 -14.71
CA LEU A 76 3.00 4.59 -13.42
C LEU A 76 4.43 4.35 -12.91
N GLY A 77 5.37 4.00 -13.79
CA GLY A 77 6.79 3.85 -13.44
C GLY A 77 7.43 5.15 -12.97
N ILE A 78 7.16 6.28 -13.64
CA ILE A 78 7.63 7.62 -13.20
C ILE A 78 7.07 7.96 -11.82
N LEU A 79 5.76 7.76 -11.64
CA LEU A 79 5.09 8.04 -10.38
C LEU A 79 5.61 7.16 -9.24
N SER A 80 5.84 5.87 -9.51
CA SER A 80 6.40 4.94 -8.53
C SER A 80 7.84 5.32 -8.18
N CYS A 81 8.66 5.70 -9.17
CA CYS A 81 10.02 6.20 -8.96
C CYS A 81 10.03 7.45 -8.06
N GLY A 82 9.15 8.42 -8.33
CA GLY A 82 8.98 9.60 -7.47
C GLY A 82 8.63 9.22 -6.03
N CYS A 83 7.69 8.27 -5.86
CA CYS A 83 7.34 7.72 -4.56
C CYS A 83 8.55 7.15 -3.82
N SER A 84 9.30 6.25 -4.48
CA SER A 84 10.48 5.58 -3.92
C SER A 84 11.58 6.57 -3.54
N ILE A 85 11.88 7.54 -4.41
CA ILE A 85 12.91 8.55 -4.15
C ILE A 85 12.51 9.41 -2.94
N PHE A 86 11.30 9.98 -2.93
CA PHE A 86 10.85 10.80 -1.80
C PHE A 86 10.81 10.01 -0.48
N LEU A 87 10.40 8.74 -0.53
CA LEU A 87 10.40 7.85 0.62
C LEU A 87 11.81 7.62 1.17
N PHE A 88 12.74 7.16 0.34
CA PHE A 88 14.08 6.77 0.81
C PHE A 88 14.97 7.96 1.13
N VAL A 89 14.86 9.09 0.40
CA VAL A 89 15.49 10.35 0.80
C VAL A 89 14.90 10.85 2.12
N GLY A 90 13.58 10.77 2.27
CA GLY A 90 12.88 11.11 3.50
C GLY A 90 13.37 10.29 4.70
N ILE A 91 13.47 8.97 4.56
CA ILE A 91 14.02 8.05 5.56
C ILE A 91 15.47 8.40 5.88
N ARG A 92 16.30 8.71 4.87
CA ARG A 92 17.71 9.10 5.06
C ARG A 92 17.83 10.30 6.00
N TYR A 93 17.03 11.34 5.80
CA TYR A 93 17.01 12.55 6.64
C TYR A 93 16.20 12.42 7.94
N SER A 94 15.51 11.30 8.16
CA SER A 94 14.67 11.09 9.33
C SER A 94 14.77 9.65 9.85
N SER A 95 13.66 8.91 9.94
CA SER A 95 13.62 7.55 10.45
C SER A 95 12.54 6.69 9.76
N PRO A 96 12.69 5.34 9.77
CA PRO A 96 11.66 4.40 9.31
C PRO A 96 10.32 4.57 10.05
N THR A 97 10.39 4.91 11.34
CA THR A 97 9.22 5.18 12.19
C THR A 97 8.47 6.41 11.72
N LEU A 98 9.18 7.51 11.40
CA LEU A 98 8.53 8.70 10.82
C LEU A 98 7.92 8.40 9.45
N ALA A 99 8.58 7.60 8.61
CA ALA A 99 8.02 7.18 7.33
C ALA A 99 6.70 6.43 7.49
N SER A 100 6.64 5.51 8.45
CA SER A 100 5.41 4.77 8.78
C SER A 100 4.33 5.71 9.33
N ALA A 101 4.70 6.71 10.14
CA ALA A 101 3.78 7.72 10.64
C ALA A 101 3.20 8.61 9.52
N MET A 102 4.03 9.04 8.57
CA MET A 102 3.61 9.88 7.45
C MET A 102 2.72 9.11 6.46
N ASN A 103 2.97 7.82 6.24
CA ASN A 103 2.11 6.96 5.41
C ASN A 103 0.67 6.85 5.95
N ASN A 104 0.40 7.25 7.20
CA ASN A 104 -0.95 7.35 7.71
C ASN A 104 -1.79 8.43 7.01
N LEU A 105 -1.16 9.32 6.24
CA LEU A 105 -1.83 10.28 5.37
C LEU A 105 -2.36 9.62 4.08
N SER A 106 -1.85 8.45 3.69
CA SER A 106 -2.24 7.76 2.46
C SER A 106 -3.73 7.43 2.36
N PRO A 107 -4.45 6.94 3.40
CA PRO A 107 -5.91 6.80 3.32
C PRO A 107 -6.63 8.09 2.95
N ALA A 108 -6.22 9.21 3.56
CA ALA A 108 -6.83 10.53 3.32
C ALA A 108 -6.64 10.98 1.88
N PHE A 109 -5.38 10.99 1.43
CA PHE A 109 -5.02 11.39 0.08
C PHE A 109 -5.64 10.45 -0.97
N THR A 110 -5.62 9.14 -0.72
CA THR A 110 -6.23 8.16 -1.62
C THR A 110 -7.73 8.36 -1.73
N PHE A 111 -8.42 8.64 -0.63
CA PHE A 111 -9.86 8.92 -0.66
C PHE A 111 -10.19 10.19 -1.45
N ILE A 112 -9.48 11.30 -1.20
CA ILE A 112 -9.68 12.55 -1.93
C ILE A 112 -9.43 12.36 -3.44
N ILE A 113 -8.31 11.73 -3.79
CA ILE A 113 -7.96 11.48 -5.19
C ILE A 113 -8.95 10.50 -5.83
N ALA A 114 -9.40 9.47 -5.12
CA ALA A 114 -10.42 8.54 -5.63
C ALA A 114 -11.73 9.24 -5.98
N ILE A 115 -12.14 10.25 -5.21
CA ILE A 115 -13.31 11.07 -5.54
C ILE A 115 -13.07 11.89 -6.81
N ILE A 116 -11.91 12.55 -6.92
CA ILE A 116 -11.55 13.37 -8.09
C ILE A 116 -11.58 12.52 -9.38
N PHE A 117 -11.04 11.30 -9.33
CA PHE A 117 -11.03 10.36 -10.44
C PHE A 117 -12.32 9.53 -10.58
N ARG A 118 -13.36 9.85 -9.79
CA ARG A 118 -14.66 9.14 -9.78
C ARG A 118 -14.55 7.63 -9.56
N MET A 119 -13.53 7.20 -8.83
CA MET A 119 -13.32 5.81 -8.41
C MET A 119 -14.03 5.47 -7.11
N GLU A 120 -14.39 6.49 -6.32
CA GLU A 120 -15.33 6.39 -5.20
C GLU A 120 -16.45 7.42 -5.39
N MET A 121 -17.70 6.99 -5.22
CA MET A 121 -18.87 7.85 -5.30
C MET A 121 -19.35 8.15 -3.89
N VAL A 122 -19.20 9.40 -3.45
CA VAL A 122 -19.68 9.81 -2.12
C VAL A 122 -21.17 10.10 -2.20
N ASN A 123 -21.99 9.07 -2.07
CA ASN A 123 -23.39 9.27 -1.77
C ASN A 123 -23.56 9.39 -0.24
N LEU A 124 -23.58 10.63 0.28
CA LEU A 124 -23.71 10.92 1.71
C LEU A 124 -25.07 10.50 2.31
N SER A 125 -26.03 10.07 1.49
CA SER A 125 -27.29 9.49 1.97
C SER A 125 -27.15 8.03 2.43
N ALA A 126 -26.11 7.32 1.98
CA ALA A 126 -25.88 5.93 2.35
C ALA A 126 -25.07 5.82 3.65
N GLN A 127 -25.64 5.14 4.64
CA GLN A 127 -25.04 4.97 5.98
C GLN A 127 -23.63 4.33 5.92
N SER A 128 -23.41 3.42 4.98
CA SER A 128 -22.09 2.82 4.67
C SER A 128 -21.03 3.87 4.32
N ASN A 129 -21.38 4.89 3.52
CA ASN A 129 -20.43 5.92 3.10
C ASN A 129 -20.08 6.88 4.25
N ILE A 130 -21.05 7.13 5.16
CA ILE A 130 -20.82 7.89 6.39
C ILE A 130 -19.82 7.15 7.30
N PHE A 131 -20.00 5.84 7.50
CA PHE A 131 -19.08 5.04 8.30
C PHE A 131 -17.65 5.04 7.74
N LYS A 132 -17.50 4.90 6.41
CA LYS A 132 -16.18 4.99 5.76
C LYS A 132 -15.53 6.36 5.97
N LEU A 133 -16.29 7.44 5.83
CA LEU A 133 -15.79 8.80 6.02
C LEU A 133 -15.36 9.03 7.47
N ILE A 134 -16.23 8.72 8.44
CA ILE A 134 -15.94 8.87 9.88
C ILE A 134 -14.74 8.01 10.27
N GLY A 135 -14.73 6.72 9.89
CA GLY A 135 -13.62 5.83 10.21
C GLY A 135 -12.29 6.29 9.61
N THR A 136 -12.32 6.89 8.41
CA THR A 136 -11.14 7.49 7.79
C THR A 136 -10.65 8.69 8.59
N ILE A 137 -11.54 9.63 8.96
CA ILE A 137 -11.21 10.80 9.78
C ILE A 137 -10.62 10.36 11.13
N VAL A 138 -11.27 9.41 11.81
CA VAL A 138 -10.81 8.87 13.10
C VAL A 138 -9.42 8.22 12.98
N SER A 139 -9.19 7.44 11.91
CA SER A 139 -7.87 6.81 11.67
C SER A 139 -6.77 7.86 11.46
N ILE A 140 -7.06 8.91 10.68
CA ILE A 140 -6.14 10.02 10.42
C ILE A 140 -5.85 10.79 11.72
N SER A 141 -6.88 11.06 12.53
CA SER A 141 -6.70 11.70 13.84
C SER A 141 -5.83 10.85 14.78
N GLY A 142 -6.07 9.54 14.84
CA GLY A 142 -5.24 8.61 15.62
C GLY A 142 -3.78 8.63 15.18
N ALA A 143 -3.53 8.65 13.87
CA ALA A 143 -2.21 8.78 13.31
C ALA A 143 -1.49 10.09 13.67
N PHE A 144 -2.21 11.21 13.65
CA PHE A 144 -1.65 12.48 14.10
C PHE A 144 -1.30 12.45 15.59
N ILE A 145 -2.09 11.76 16.42
CA ILE A 145 -1.76 11.56 17.83
C ILE A 145 -0.49 10.72 17.97
N VAL A 146 -0.33 9.60 17.25
CA VAL A 146 0.91 8.81 17.29
C VAL A 146 2.12 9.66 16.89
N THR A 147 1.96 10.58 15.93
CA THR A 147 3.04 11.39 15.37
C THR A 147 3.44 12.55 16.27
N PHE A 148 2.47 13.34 16.75
CA PHE A 148 2.71 14.60 17.44
C PHE A 148 2.62 14.50 18.95
N TYR A 149 2.01 13.45 19.48
CA TYR A 149 1.90 13.23 20.91
C TYR A 149 2.76 12.01 21.30
N GLN A 150 3.94 12.27 21.85
CA GLN A 150 4.74 11.22 22.50
C GLN A 150 4.16 10.87 23.88
N GLY A 151 3.83 11.86 24.72
CA GLY A 151 3.38 11.57 26.10
C GLY A 151 4.48 10.91 26.93
N LEU A 152 4.11 10.30 28.06
CA LEU A 152 5.07 9.71 29.00
C LEU A 152 5.70 8.41 28.42
N PRO A 153 6.99 8.13 28.67
CA PRO A 153 7.58 6.84 28.35
C PRO A 153 6.94 5.70 29.17
N ILE A 154 6.54 4.63 28.49
CA ILE A 154 6.07 3.38 29.07
C ILE A 154 7.30 2.46 29.22
N ILE A 155 7.81 2.35 30.44
CA ILE A 155 8.95 1.48 30.75
C ILE A 155 8.42 0.05 30.92
N LEU A 156 8.46 -0.74 29.85
CA LEU A 156 8.03 -2.15 29.88
C LEU A 156 9.19 -3.10 30.23
N PHE A 157 10.45 -2.68 30.05
CA PHE A 157 11.65 -3.45 30.39
C PHE A 157 12.77 -2.54 30.91
N PRO A 158 13.45 -2.87 32.03
CA PRO A 158 14.64 -2.14 32.46
C PRO A 158 15.81 -2.45 31.52
N SER A 159 16.18 -1.52 30.65
CA SER A 159 17.38 -1.63 29.82
C SER A 159 18.65 -1.34 30.64
N PRO A 160 19.72 -2.18 30.57
CA PRO A 160 20.93 -1.99 31.38
C PRO A 160 21.83 -0.82 30.99
N ASN A 161 21.65 -0.22 29.81
CA ASN A 161 22.60 0.78 29.31
C ASN A 161 21.97 2.17 29.19
N LYS A 162 22.30 3.02 30.17
CA LYS A 162 22.01 4.46 30.16
C LYS A 162 22.88 5.17 29.14
N THR A 163 22.31 5.54 28.00
CA THR A 163 22.74 6.75 27.25
C THR A 163 21.56 7.39 26.50
N TYR A 164 20.36 7.40 27.09
CA TYR A 164 19.16 7.99 26.48
C TYR A 164 19.20 9.53 26.38
N LEU A 165 19.96 10.20 27.25
CA LEU A 165 19.98 11.66 27.34
C LEU A 165 20.81 12.34 26.24
N HIS A 166 21.79 11.64 25.66
CA HIS A 166 22.64 12.23 24.61
C HIS A 166 22.02 12.11 23.20
N SER A 167 21.06 11.19 23.00
CA SER A 167 20.39 10.98 21.71
C SER A 167 19.12 11.83 21.52
N LEU A 168 18.51 12.33 22.59
CA LEU A 168 17.27 13.12 22.53
C LEU A 168 17.48 14.59 22.15
N LEU A 169 18.72 15.10 22.27
CA LEU A 169 19.08 16.49 22.00
C LEU A 169 19.69 16.72 20.61
N ASP A 170 19.99 15.65 19.88
CA ASP A 170 20.50 15.76 18.51
C ASP A 170 19.32 15.79 17.54
N ILE A 171 18.55 16.89 17.59
CA ILE A 171 17.60 17.22 16.53
C ILE A 171 18.45 17.37 15.26
N GLN A 172 18.50 16.31 14.44
CA GLN A 172 19.17 16.40 13.16
C GLN A 172 18.57 17.59 12.41
N PRO A 173 19.39 18.57 11.96
CA PRO A 173 18.90 19.84 11.41
C PRO A 173 17.99 19.68 10.18
N ASN A 174 17.96 18.48 9.58
CA ASN A 174 17.18 18.14 8.38
C ASN A 174 15.93 17.28 8.65
N TRP A 175 15.55 17.03 9.92
CA TRP A 175 14.40 16.16 10.24
C TRP A 175 13.07 16.66 9.64
N THR A 176 12.85 17.98 9.66
CA THR A 176 11.68 18.63 9.04
C THR A 176 11.62 18.40 7.53
N VAL A 177 12.78 18.46 6.86
CA VAL A 177 12.89 18.15 5.42
C VAL A 177 12.54 16.69 5.18
N GLY A 178 13.03 15.78 6.02
CA GLY A 178 12.65 14.36 5.98
C GLY A 178 11.13 14.15 6.08
N GLY A 179 10.47 14.80 7.05
CA GLY A 179 9.01 14.75 7.20
C GLY A 179 8.25 15.27 5.97
N LEU A 180 8.67 16.39 5.39
CA LEU A 180 8.05 16.95 4.18
C LEU A 180 8.18 16.03 2.96
N LEU A 181 9.36 15.43 2.78
CA LEU A 181 9.60 14.47 1.70
C LEU A 181 8.74 13.21 1.89
N LEU A 182 8.60 12.73 3.13
CA LEU A 182 7.74 11.59 3.46
C LEU A 182 6.25 11.88 3.26
N ALA A 183 5.77 13.07 3.64
CA ALA A 183 4.41 13.50 3.33
C ALA A 183 4.16 13.55 1.81
N THR A 184 5.15 14.04 1.06
CA THR A 184 5.13 14.02 -0.41
C THR A 184 5.05 12.59 -0.94
N SER A 185 5.86 11.68 -0.41
CA SER A 185 5.81 10.25 -0.78
C SER A 185 4.43 9.63 -0.53
N SER A 186 3.71 10.06 0.52
CA SER A 186 2.35 9.58 0.83
C SER A 186 1.31 9.99 -0.22
N ILE A 187 1.48 11.18 -0.82
CA ILE A 187 0.67 11.64 -1.97
C ILE A 187 0.97 10.78 -3.19
N PHE A 188 2.26 10.55 -3.49
CA PHE A 188 2.67 9.68 -4.60
C PHE A 188 2.16 8.24 -4.42
N PHE A 189 2.25 7.66 -3.22
CA PHE A 189 1.65 6.36 -2.91
C PHE A 189 0.18 6.32 -3.28
N SER A 190 -0.58 7.34 -2.86
CA SER A 190 -2.01 7.44 -3.16
C SER A 190 -2.28 7.52 -4.66
N LEU A 191 -1.53 8.34 -5.40
CA LEU A 191 -1.61 8.41 -6.86
C LEU A 191 -1.28 7.05 -7.51
N THR A 192 -0.27 6.32 -7.01
CA THR A 192 0.09 5.01 -7.58
C THR A 192 -1.01 3.98 -7.37
N TYR A 193 -1.73 4.00 -6.26
CA TYR A 193 -2.87 3.11 -6.01
C TYR A 193 -4.04 3.38 -6.96
N ILE A 194 -4.34 4.66 -7.20
CA ILE A 194 -5.36 5.10 -8.17
C ILE A 194 -4.97 4.62 -9.57
N ALA A 195 -3.74 4.92 -10.01
CA ALA A 195 -3.22 4.52 -11.31
C ALA A 195 -3.18 2.98 -11.49
N LYS A 196 -2.71 2.24 -10.47
CA LYS A 196 -2.73 0.76 -10.46
C LYS A 196 -4.14 0.23 -10.61
N THR A 197 -5.09 0.76 -9.86
CA THR A 197 -6.49 0.32 -9.96
C THR A 197 -7.05 0.56 -11.36
N TRP A 198 -6.81 1.74 -11.92
CA TRP A 198 -7.31 2.09 -13.24
C TRP A 198 -6.69 1.22 -14.34
N ILE A 199 -5.37 1.01 -14.31
CA ILE A 199 -4.69 0.15 -15.28
C ILE A 199 -5.12 -1.31 -15.12
N ALA A 200 -5.20 -1.81 -13.88
CA ALA A 200 -5.53 -3.22 -13.62
C ALA A 200 -6.98 -3.59 -13.95
N ARG A 201 -7.89 -2.61 -14.04
CA ARG A 201 -9.26 -2.82 -14.55
C ARG A 201 -9.27 -3.09 -16.05
N ASP A 202 -8.45 -2.37 -16.82
CA ASP A 202 -8.38 -2.50 -18.28
C ASP A 202 -7.42 -3.63 -18.71
N PHE A 203 -6.36 -3.87 -17.93
CA PHE A 203 -5.30 -4.83 -18.20
C PHE A 203 -5.19 -5.82 -17.03
N ASN A 204 -5.85 -6.97 -17.18
CA ASN A 204 -6.04 -7.96 -16.11
C ASN A 204 -4.80 -8.86 -15.91
N SER A 205 -3.64 -8.26 -15.64
CA SER A 205 -2.41 -8.97 -15.30
C SER A 205 -1.53 -8.15 -14.36
N GLU A 206 -1.68 -8.39 -13.05
CA GLU A 206 -1.02 -7.63 -11.99
C GLU A 206 0.49 -7.85 -11.93
N VAL A 207 0.91 -9.07 -12.31
CA VAL A 207 2.32 -9.44 -12.43
C VAL A 207 2.96 -8.67 -13.59
N LEU A 208 2.29 -8.55 -14.74
CA LEU A 208 2.82 -7.78 -15.88
C LEU A 208 2.79 -6.27 -15.62
N ILE A 209 1.75 -5.76 -14.94
CA ILE A 209 1.72 -4.35 -14.51
C ILE A 209 2.95 -4.07 -13.64
N THR A 210 3.16 -4.85 -12.58
CA THR A 210 4.29 -4.67 -11.67
C THR A 210 5.63 -4.82 -12.38
N LEU A 211 5.79 -5.87 -13.20
CA LEU A 211 7.02 -6.14 -13.94
C LEU A 211 7.38 -4.96 -14.87
N ILE A 212 6.43 -4.45 -15.64
CA ILE A 212 6.72 -3.41 -16.64
C ILE A 212 6.86 -2.04 -15.97
N SER A 213 5.93 -1.65 -15.09
CA SER A 213 5.97 -0.32 -14.48
C SER A 213 6.99 -0.22 -13.34
N CYS A 214 6.91 -1.11 -12.34
CA CYS A 214 7.70 -1.01 -11.11
C CYS A 214 9.09 -1.65 -11.24
N CYS A 215 9.28 -2.65 -12.12
CA CYS A 215 10.63 -3.18 -12.34
C CYS A 215 11.31 -2.49 -13.52
N ILE A 216 10.75 -2.54 -14.73
CA ILE A 216 11.45 -2.03 -15.92
C ILE A 216 11.50 -0.49 -15.93
N PHE A 217 10.36 0.18 -16.00
CA PHE A 217 10.33 1.63 -16.17
C PHE A 217 10.86 2.39 -14.95
N GLU A 218 10.50 1.97 -13.75
CA GLU A 218 11.02 2.58 -12.52
C GLU A 218 12.53 2.38 -12.37
N THR A 219 13.11 1.22 -12.75
CA THR A 219 14.57 1.06 -12.77
C THR A 219 15.24 2.02 -13.75
N ILE A 220 14.70 2.19 -14.96
CA ILE A 220 15.26 3.11 -15.97
C ILE A 220 15.26 4.54 -15.43
N VAL A 221 14.13 4.99 -14.89
CA VAL A 221 14.00 6.35 -14.34
C VAL A 221 14.87 6.53 -13.10
N ALA A 222 14.90 5.55 -12.19
CA ALA A 222 15.73 5.59 -10.99
C ALA A 222 17.23 5.61 -11.34
N ALA A 223 17.66 4.82 -12.33
CA ALA A 223 19.03 4.83 -12.81
C ALA A 223 19.41 6.20 -13.42
N MET A 224 18.52 6.81 -14.21
CA MET A 224 18.72 8.17 -14.72
C MET A 224 18.85 9.19 -13.59
N VAL A 225 17.97 9.14 -12.58
CA VAL A 225 18.06 10.03 -11.42
C VAL A 225 19.35 9.79 -10.66
N THR A 226 19.77 8.54 -10.49
CA THR A 226 21.02 8.18 -9.82
C THR A 226 22.23 8.74 -10.55
N LEU A 227 22.29 8.62 -11.89
CA LEU A 227 23.37 9.19 -12.71
C LEU A 227 23.44 10.72 -12.64
N ILE A 228 22.31 11.39 -12.39
CA ILE A 228 22.26 12.85 -12.24
C ILE A 228 22.62 13.27 -10.81
N ALA A 229 22.18 12.52 -9.81
CA ALA A 229 22.34 12.87 -8.40
C ALA A 229 23.69 12.45 -7.80
N GLU A 230 24.28 11.36 -8.28
CA GLU A 230 25.56 10.81 -7.80
C GLU A 230 26.65 11.03 -8.84
N ASN A 231 27.67 11.82 -8.48
CA ASN A 231 28.79 12.13 -9.37
C ASN A 231 29.93 11.10 -9.27
N ASP A 232 29.95 10.29 -8.22
CA ASP A 232 30.99 9.28 -7.99
C ASP A 232 30.54 7.91 -8.51
N ALA A 233 31.38 7.29 -9.33
CA ALA A 233 31.15 5.95 -9.85
C ALA A 233 31.23 4.87 -8.75
N SER A 234 31.94 5.14 -7.65
CA SER A 234 32.10 4.20 -6.53
C SER A 234 30.77 3.82 -5.86
N VAL A 235 29.75 4.68 -5.97
CA VAL A 235 28.41 4.43 -5.41
C VAL A 235 27.71 3.26 -6.12
N TRP A 236 28.10 2.92 -7.36
CA TRP A 236 27.60 1.75 -8.10
C TRP A 236 28.22 0.42 -7.68
N THR A 237 29.13 0.42 -6.70
CA THR A 237 29.68 -0.80 -6.13
C THR A 237 29.25 -0.94 -4.67
N PRO A 238 28.08 -1.57 -4.39
CA PRO A 238 27.63 -1.82 -3.04
C PRO A 238 28.61 -2.70 -2.27
N THR A 239 28.75 -2.47 -0.98
CA THR A 239 29.56 -3.33 -0.11
C THR A 239 28.87 -4.68 0.12
N LEU A 240 29.65 -5.75 0.27
CA LEU A 240 29.16 -7.14 0.46
C LEU A 240 28.59 -7.42 1.87
N ASP A 241 28.07 -6.39 2.55
CA ASP A 241 27.57 -6.47 3.92
C ASP A 241 26.05 -6.16 3.96
N ILE A 242 25.64 -5.28 4.87
CA ILE A 242 24.25 -4.89 5.10
C ILE A 242 23.61 -4.26 3.85
N GLU A 243 24.40 -3.63 2.98
CA GLU A 243 23.90 -3.02 1.75
C GLU A 243 23.29 -4.07 0.82
N LEU A 244 24.01 -5.19 0.60
CA LEU A 244 23.52 -6.28 -0.24
C LEU A 244 22.29 -6.96 0.37
N ILE A 245 22.29 -7.18 1.70
CA ILE A 245 21.14 -7.75 2.41
C ILE A 245 19.91 -6.85 2.26
N SER A 246 20.09 -5.54 2.41
CA SER A 246 19.02 -4.56 2.24
C SER A 246 18.51 -4.51 0.79
N ILE A 247 19.40 -4.57 -0.21
CA ILE A 247 19.00 -4.65 -1.62
C ILE A 247 18.18 -5.91 -1.89
N LEU A 248 18.64 -7.06 -1.41
CA LEU A 248 17.96 -8.35 -1.62
C LEU A 248 16.57 -8.36 -0.98
N PHE A 249 16.48 -7.92 0.27
CA PHE A 249 15.20 -7.84 0.97
C PHE A 249 14.26 -6.83 0.31
N GLY A 250 14.78 -5.66 -0.08
CA GLY A 250 14.01 -4.65 -0.81
C GLY A 250 13.52 -5.13 -2.18
N ALA A 251 14.29 -5.95 -2.89
CA ALA A 251 13.85 -6.53 -4.15
C ALA A 251 12.69 -7.53 -3.99
N ILE A 252 12.71 -8.32 -2.90
CA ILE A 252 11.60 -9.21 -2.53
C ILE A 252 10.36 -8.39 -2.16
N ASP A 253 10.54 -7.33 -1.36
CA ASP A 253 9.48 -6.39 -1.02
C ASP A 253 8.85 -5.78 -2.27
N VAL A 254 9.66 -5.19 -3.16
CA VAL A 254 9.20 -4.62 -4.44
C VAL A 254 8.39 -5.65 -5.22
N ALA A 255 8.90 -6.88 -5.37
CA ALA A 255 8.26 -7.91 -6.16
C ALA A 255 6.90 -8.35 -5.59
N ILE A 256 6.84 -8.65 -4.29
CA ILE A 256 5.65 -9.21 -3.65
C ILE A 256 4.66 -8.10 -3.29
N VAL A 257 5.11 -7.03 -2.62
CA VAL A 257 4.24 -5.93 -2.16
C VAL A 257 3.57 -5.23 -3.32
N ASN A 258 4.30 -4.89 -4.38
CA ASN A 258 3.67 -4.20 -5.51
C ASN A 258 2.70 -5.09 -6.27
N THR A 259 2.98 -6.38 -6.41
CA THR A 259 2.07 -7.33 -7.06
C THR A 259 0.79 -7.52 -6.25
N VAL A 260 0.93 -7.75 -4.94
CA VAL A 260 -0.21 -7.91 -4.02
C VAL A 260 -1.03 -6.63 -3.92
N ASN A 261 -0.39 -5.46 -3.82
CA ASN A 261 -1.10 -4.18 -3.79
C ASN A 261 -1.83 -3.90 -5.10
N THR A 262 -1.22 -4.20 -6.26
CA THR A 262 -1.88 -4.05 -7.56
C THR A 262 -3.13 -4.94 -7.64
N TRP A 263 -3.01 -6.19 -7.19
CA TRP A 263 -4.12 -7.13 -7.10
C TRP A 263 -5.22 -6.65 -6.15
N ALA A 264 -4.87 -6.31 -4.92
CA ALA A 264 -5.82 -5.83 -3.91
C ALA A 264 -6.54 -4.53 -4.37
N CYS A 265 -5.80 -3.61 -5.00
CA CYS A 265 -6.36 -2.41 -5.62
C CYS A 265 -7.37 -2.75 -6.71
N ARG A 266 -7.09 -3.75 -7.57
CA ARG A 266 -8.03 -4.19 -8.61
C ARG A 266 -9.31 -4.77 -8.01
N VAL A 267 -9.20 -5.65 -7.01
CA VAL A 267 -10.35 -6.40 -6.47
C VAL A 267 -11.19 -5.61 -5.46
N LYS A 268 -10.56 -4.78 -4.61
CA LYS A 268 -11.25 -4.05 -3.53
C LYS A 268 -11.24 -2.53 -3.69
N GLY A 269 -10.39 -2.02 -4.57
CA GLY A 269 -10.21 -0.59 -4.79
C GLY A 269 -9.06 0.01 -3.96
N PRO A 270 -8.62 1.21 -4.36
CA PRO A 270 -7.40 1.83 -3.84
C PRO A 270 -7.57 2.31 -2.40
N VAL A 271 -8.75 2.81 -2.05
CA VAL A 271 -9.07 3.31 -0.70
C VAL A 271 -9.01 2.19 0.33
N PHE A 272 -9.50 1.00 -0.01
CA PHE A 272 -9.45 -0.17 0.87
C PHE A 272 -8.00 -0.57 1.18
N VAL A 273 -7.13 -0.63 0.17
CA VAL A 273 -5.71 -0.96 0.37
C VAL A 273 -5.02 0.11 1.21
N ALA A 274 -5.28 1.39 0.94
CA ALA A 274 -4.67 2.50 1.69
C ALA A 274 -5.00 2.47 3.19
N MET A 275 -6.16 1.92 3.59
CA MET A 275 -6.56 1.81 5.01
C MET A 275 -5.68 0.89 5.84
N PHE A 276 -4.84 0.07 5.23
CA PHE A 276 -3.86 -0.75 5.96
C PHE A 276 -2.60 0.03 6.34
N LYS A 277 -2.34 1.20 5.73
CA LYS A 277 -1.15 2.03 6.04
C LYS A 277 -1.02 2.42 7.51
N PRO A 278 -2.11 2.83 8.21
CA PRO A 278 -2.05 3.04 9.65
C PRO A 278 -1.56 1.85 10.49
N LEU A 279 -1.76 0.60 10.03
CA LEU A 279 -1.24 -0.58 10.71
C LEU A 279 0.28 -0.72 10.58
N GLN A 280 0.86 -0.18 9.50
CA GLN A 280 2.31 -0.10 9.29
C GLN A 280 2.99 0.60 10.48
N MET A 281 2.37 1.68 11.00
CA MET A 281 2.90 2.41 12.15
C MET A 281 2.91 1.57 13.42
N ILE A 282 1.87 0.78 13.66
CA ILE A 282 1.80 -0.12 14.83
C ILE A 282 2.93 -1.16 14.76
N ILE A 283 3.15 -1.75 13.58
CA ILE A 283 4.24 -2.72 13.37
C ILE A 283 5.61 -2.06 13.56
N ALA A 284 5.80 -0.85 13.02
CA ALA A 284 7.05 -0.09 13.17
C ALA A 284 7.38 0.22 14.63
N VAL A 285 6.38 0.62 15.42
CA VAL A 285 6.54 0.86 16.86
C VAL A 285 6.95 -0.43 17.59
N ILE A 286 6.28 -1.55 17.30
CA ILE A 286 6.63 -2.85 17.92
C ILE A 286 8.05 -3.29 17.53
N MET A 287 8.43 -3.16 16.26
CA MET A 287 9.77 -3.48 15.76
C MET A 287 10.84 -2.59 16.38
N GLY A 288 10.59 -1.28 16.50
CA GLY A 288 11.51 -0.33 17.14
C GLY A 288 11.75 -0.68 18.62
N VAL A 289 10.69 -0.99 19.37
CA VAL A 289 10.84 -1.41 20.77
C VAL A 289 11.57 -2.76 20.88
N SER A 290 11.24 -3.73 20.03
CA SER A 290 11.77 -5.10 20.14
C SER A 290 13.23 -5.23 19.70
N PHE A 291 13.63 -4.52 18.64
CA PHE A 291 14.95 -4.68 18.02
C PHE A 291 15.90 -3.49 18.26
N LEU A 292 15.37 -2.27 18.40
CA LEU A 292 16.19 -1.06 18.57
C LEU A 292 16.25 -0.60 20.04
N GLY A 293 15.43 -1.19 20.93
CA GLY A 293 15.37 -0.78 22.34
C GLY A 293 14.69 0.57 22.55
N ASP A 294 13.86 0.99 21.58
CA ASP A 294 13.11 2.24 21.66
C ASP A 294 12.12 2.20 22.83
N VAL A 295 11.93 3.35 23.48
CA VAL A 295 10.96 3.48 24.56
C VAL A 295 9.57 3.69 23.94
N LEU A 296 8.62 2.83 24.30
CA LEU A 296 7.24 2.96 23.86
C LEU A 296 6.58 4.14 24.58
N HIS A 297 5.89 4.99 23.84
CA HIS A 297 5.35 6.25 24.34
C HIS A 297 3.82 6.15 24.50
N VAL A 298 3.25 6.73 25.56
CA VAL A 298 1.79 6.66 25.83
C VAL A 298 0.98 7.13 24.63
N GLY A 299 1.41 8.18 23.96
CA GLY A 299 0.70 8.69 22.80
C GLY A 299 0.73 7.77 21.58
N SER A 300 1.75 6.93 21.43
CA SER A 300 1.76 5.88 20.41
C SER A 300 0.73 4.78 20.69
N VAL A 301 0.51 4.43 21.97
CA VAL A 301 -0.55 3.46 22.36
C VAL A 301 -1.93 4.02 22.10
N ILE A 302 -2.19 5.24 22.59
CA ILE A 302 -3.49 5.90 22.44
C ILE A 302 -3.81 6.12 20.96
N GLY A 303 -2.86 6.68 20.20
CA GLY A 303 -3.04 6.88 18.77
C GLY A 303 -3.23 5.57 18.00
N GLY A 304 -2.50 4.51 18.37
CA GLY A 304 -2.68 3.16 17.81
C GLY A 304 -4.08 2.58 18.07
N LEU A 305 -4.63 2.74 19.27
CA LEU A 305 -6.01 2.35 19.58
C LEU A 305 -7.03 3.12 18.73
N ILE A 306 -6.84 4.43 18.58
CA ILE A 306 -7.71 5.27 17.76
C ILE A 306 -7.64 4.87 16.29
N ILE A 307 -6.44 4.56 15.76
CA ILE A 307 -6.26 4.00 14.43
C ILE A 307 -7.06 2.70 14.26
N ALA A 308 -6.96 1.77 15.21
CA ALA A 308 -7.67 0.49 15.16
C ALA A 308 -9.20 0.68 15.16
N LEU A 309 -9.71 1.61 15.97
CA LEU A 309 -11.13 1.98 16.01
C LEU A 309 -11.61 2.60 14.69
N GLY A 310 -10.81 3.51 14.12
CA GLY A 310 -11.09 4.11 12.83
C GLY A 310 -11.14 3.06 11.72
N PHE A 311 -10.12 2.20 11.64
CA PHE A 311 -10.06 1.10 10.68
C PHE A 311 -11.26 0.16 10.80
N TYR A 312 -11.62 -0.25 12.02
CA TYR A 312 -12.80 -1.09 12.28
C TYR A 312 -14.09 -0.43 11.77
N THR A 313 -14.25 0.88 12.01
CA THR A 313 -15.43 1.64 11.56
C THR A 313 -15.53 1.65 10.04
N VAL A 314 -14.41 1.80 9.33
CA VAL A 314 -14.44 1.72 7.87
C VAL A 314 -14.76 0.30 7.38
N MET A 315 -14.14 -0.72 7.97
CA MET A 315 -14.42 -2.12 7.63
C MET A 315 -15.90 -2.45 7.82
N LYS A 316 -16.52 -1.94 8.89
CA LYS A 316 -17.97 -2.04 9.11
C LYS A 316 -18.75 -1.38 7.98
N GLY A 317 -18.39 -0.15 7.58
CA GLY A 317 -19.02 0.55 6.46
C GLY A 317 -18.92 -0.23 5.15
N LYS A 318 -17.77 -0.84 4.84
CA LYS A 318 -17.59 -1.70 3.66
C LYS A 318 -18.42 -2.99 3.75
N ALA A 319 -18.47 -3.64 4.92
CA ALA A 319 -19.30 -4.83 5.13
C ALA A 319 -20.80 -4.53 4.92
N GLU A 320 -21.29 -3.38 5.39
CA GLU A 320 -22.69 -2.95 5.14
C GLU A 320 -22.97 -2.67 3.67
N GLU A 321 -21.99 -2.16 2.91
CA GLU A 321 -22.10 -1.96 1.46
C GLU A 321 -22.28 -3.29 0.71
N GLU A 322 -21.50 -4.31 1.09
CA GLU A 322 -21.56 -5.63 0.47
C GLU A 322 -22.87 -6.35 0.78
N ILE A 323 -23.37 -6.23 2.01
CA ILE A 323 -24.69 -6.77 2.38
C ILE A 323 -25.79 -6.13 1.53
N HIS A 324 -25.77 -4.80 1.35
CA HIS A 324 -26.75 -4.12 0.51
C HIS A 324 -26.67 -4.56 -0.95
N LYS A 325 -25.46 -4.67 -1.53
CA LYS A 325 -25.28 -5.17 -2.90
C LYS A 325 -25.82 -6.58 -3.08
N GLY A 326 -25.58 -7.48 -2.12
CA GLY A 326 -26.12 -8.84 -2.17
C GLY A 326 -27.64 -8.91 -2.04
N ILE A 327 -28.26 -8.01 -1.27
CA ILE A 327 -29.72 -7.90 -1.19
C ILE A 327 -30.31 -7.39 -2.51
N ASP A 328 -29.68 -6.39 -3.12
CA ASP A 328 -30.13 -5.84 -4.40
C ASP A 328 -29.97 -6.86 -5.55
N GLU A 329 -28.87 -7.61 -5.59
CA GLU A 329 -28.70 -8.73 -6.54
C GLU A 329 -29.76 -9.81 -6.37
N ASN A 330 -30.03 -10.25 -5.12
CA ASN A 330 -31.10 -11.22 -4.86
C ASN A 330 -32.48 -10.70 -5.23
N ARG A 331 -32.77 -9.42 -5.01
CA ARG A 331 -34.03 -8.79 -5.44
C ARG A 331 -34.16 -8.80 -6.96
N LEU A 332 -33.10 -8.47 -7.69
CA LEU A 332 -33.09 -8.49 -9.16
C LEU A 332 -33.30 -9.90 -9.71
N ILE A 333 -32.66 -10.91 -9.11
CA ILE A 333 -32.85 -12.32 -9.47
C ILE A 333 -34.30 -12.76 -9.23
N ASN A 334 -34.85 -12.46 -8.05
CA ASN A 334 -36.23 -12.82 -7.72
C ASN A 334 -37.24 -12.13 -8.65
N SER A 335 -37.03 -10.86 -9.02
CA SER A 335 -37.88 -10.17 -9.98
C SER A 335 -37.79 -10.76 -11.41
N ALA A 336 -36.60 -11.21 -11.82
CA ALA A 336 -36.42 -11.87 -13.11
C ALA A 336 -37.06 -13.28 -13.15
N GLU A 337 -37.05 -14.00 -12.03
CA GLU A 337 -37.76 -15.28 -11.86
C GLU A 337 -39.28 -15.11 -11.83
N GLU A 338 -39.80 -14.03 -11.22
CA GLU A 338 -41.24 -13.71 -11.24
C GLU A 338 -41.75 -13.33 -12.64
N GLU A 339 -40.97 -12.57 -13.42
CA GLU A 339 -41.31 -12.22 -14.81
C GLU A 339 -41.29 -13.45 -15.73
N THR A 340 -40.38 -14.42 -15.51
CA THR A 340 -40.33 -15.66 -16.28
C THR A 340 -41.36 -16.70 -15.83
N GLY A 341 -41.80 -16.68 -14.56
CA GLY A 341 -42.86 -17.54 -14.04
C GLY A 341 -44.29 -17.15 -14.45
N SER A 342 -44.49 -15.90 -14.89
CA SER A 342 -45.81 -15.35 -15.26
C SER A 342 -46.27 -15.76 -16.68
N HIS A 343 -45.36 -16.22 -17.55
CA HIS A 343 -45.72 -16.78 -18.86
C HIS A 343 -46.07 -18.28 -18.78
N LYS A 344 -46.99 -18.67 -17.90
CA LYS A 344 -47.68 -19.96 -18.05
C LYS A 344 -48.75 -19.84 -19.12
N VAL A 345 -48.37 -20.17 -20.36
CA VAL A 345 -49.31 -20.43 -21.46
C VAL A 345 -50.30 -21.50 -20.99
N PRO A 346 -51.63 -21.29 -21.07
CA PRO A 346 -52.58 -22.30 -20.66
C PRO A 346 -52.46 -23.49 -21.61
N MET A 347 -52.02 -24.63 -21.10
CA MET A 347 -52.08 -25.87 -21.87
C MET A 347 -53.56 -26.23 -22.07
N LEU A 348 -53.99 -26.22 -23.33
CA LEU A 348 -55.27 -26.72 -23.78
C LEU A 348 -55.43 -28.17 -23.29
N GLN A 349 -56.35 -28.34 -22.35
CA GLN A 349 -56.76 -29.65 -21.87
C GLN A 349 -57.58 -30.32 -22.99
N ASN A 350 -56.92 -31.23 -23.72
CA ASN A 350 -57.58 -32.00 -24.76
C ASN A 350 -58.53 -33.01 -24.10
N ARG A 351 -59.82 -32.81 -24.34
CA ARG A 351 -60.92 -33.65 -23.88
C ARG A 351 -61.15 -34.67 -24.98
N ASP A 352 -60.52 -35.84 -24.88
CA ASP A 352 -60.84 -36.94 -25.78
C ASP A 352 -62.17 -37.57 -25.34
N ILE A 353 -63.06 -37.65 -26.33
CA ILE A 353 -64.44 -38.10 -26.29
C ILE A 353 -64.47 -39.61 -26.53
N ASP A 354 -65.35 -40.29 -25.80
CA ASP A 354 -65.71 -41.70 -25.92
C ASP A 354 -65.99 -42.14 -27.38
N ALA A 355 -65.42 -43.27 -27.79
CA ALA A 355 -66.01 -44.25 -28.72
C ALA A 355 -65.27 -45.59 -28.65
#